data_AF-A0A3D0XZL9-F1
#
_entry.id   AF-A0A3D0XZL9-F1
#
_cell.length_a   1.000
_cell.length_b   1.000
_cell.length_c   1.000
_cell.angle_alpha   90.00
_cell.angle_beta   90.00
_cell.angle_gamma   90.00
#
_symmetry.space_group_name_H-M   'P 1'
#
loop_
_entity.id
_entity.type
_entity.pdbx_description
1 polymer ?
#
loop_
_entity_poly.entity_id
_entity_poly.type
_entity_poly.pdbx_seq_one_letter_code
_entity_poly.pdbx_strand_id
1 'polypeptide(L)' 'MLISTTSTISGKNIKEYRGIVFGEVINGVNFIKDFTAGITNILGGRAEEYEHELINTRADAINEMIERAEKIGANA' A
#
# COMPACT_ATOMS: atom_id res chain seq x y z
N MET A 1 13.74 0.00 1.10
CA MET A 1 14.01 0.96 0.02
C MET A 1 13.58 2.36 0.46
N LEU A 2 14.18 3.44 -0.06
CA LEU A 2 13.60 4.78 0.13
C LEU A 2 12.33 4.87 -0.72
N ILE A 3 11.27 5.47 -0.18
CA ILE A 3 9.99 5.61 -0.86
C ILE A 3 9.44 6.97 -0.48
N SER A 4 8.92 7.70 -1.46
CA SER A 4 8.34 9.01 -1.21
C SER A 4 7.17 9.25 -2.16
N THR A 5 6.20 10.03 -1.71
CA THR A 5 5.14 10.60 -2.55
C THR A 5 5.58 11.89 -3.24
N THR A 6 6.78 12.39 -2.93
CA THR A 6 7.40 13.56 -3.59
C THR A 6 8.11 13.15 -4.88
N SER A 7 8.24 14.08 -5.82
CA SER A 7 8.94 13.86 -7.09
C SER A 7 10.46 13.82 -6.97
N THR A 8 11.03 14.30 -5.86
CA THR A 8 12.48 14.30 -5.59
C THR A 8 12.76 13.98 -4.12
N ILE A 9 13.98 13.51 -3.83
CA ILE A 9 14.47 13.25 -2.47
C ILE A 9 15.54 14.28 -2.12
N SER A 10 15.31 15.08 -1.07
CA SER A 10 16.25 16.11 -0.62
C SER A 10 17.64 15.53 -0.33
N GLY A 11 18.68 16.18 -0.85
CA GLY A 11 20.07 15.75 -0.68
C GLY A 11 20.49 14.54 -1.52
N LYS A 12 19.63 14.08 -2.46
CA LYS A 12 19.96 13.01 -3.41
C LYS A 12 19.67 13.46 -4.84
N ASN A 13 20.50 13.00 -5.78
CA ASN A 13 20.31 13.19 -7.21
C ASN A 13 19.90 11.87 -7.87
N ILE A 14 18.81 11.90 -8.66
CA ILE A 14 18.36 10.75 -9.45
C ILE A 14 19.33 10.56 -10.62
N LYS A 15 19.99 9.39 -10.68
CA LYS A 15 20.95 9.06 -11.76
C LYS A 15 20.28 8.46 -12.99
N GLU A 16 19.18 7.75 -12.81
CA GLU A 16 18.49 7.01 -13.86
C GLU A 16 17.03 6.80 -13.48
N TYR A 17 16.13 6.84 -14.47
CA TYR A 17 14.72 6.52 -14.31
C TYR A 17 14.45 5.14 -14.90
N ARG A 18 13.91 4.22 -14.09
CA ARG A 18 13.76 2.80 -14.47
C ARG A 18 12.33 2.42 -14.90
N GLY A 19 11.51 3.42 -15.24
CA GLY A 19 10.10 3.24 -15.57
C GLY A 19 9.19 3.26 -14.34
N ILE A 20 7.88 3.16 -14.58
CA ILE A 20 6.86 3.20 -13.51
C ILE A 20 6.68 1.79 -12.95
N VAL A 21 6.51 1.69 -11.63
CA VAL A 21 6.23 0.43 -10.93
C VAL A 21 4.94 0.59 -10.14
N PHE A 22 4.14 -0.48 -10.13
CA PHE A 22 2.90 -0.59 -9.38
C PHE A 22 2.94 -1.86 -8.52
N GLY A 23 2.24 -1.85 -7.39
CA GLY A 23 1.88 -3.04 -6.63
C GLY A 23 0.38 -3.04 -6.39
N GLU A 24 -0.23 -4.21 -6.39
CA GLU A 24 -1.68 -4.35 -6.41
C GLU A 24 -2.13 -5.49 -5.51
N VAL A 25 -3.00 -5.21 -4.55
CA VAL A 25 -3.58 -6.23 -3.68
C VAL A 25 -5.09 -6.15 -3.75
N ILE A 26 -5.74 -7.30 -3.95
CA ILE A 26 -7.19 -7.43 -4.06
C ILE A 26 -7.69 -8.22 -2.86
N ASN A 27 -8.49 -7.58 -2.00
CA ASN A 27 -9.14 -8.27 -0.89
C ASN A 27 -10.36 -9.05 -1.38
N GLY A 28 -10.47 -10.30 -0.91
CA GLY A 28 -11.52 -11.23 -1.32
C GLY A 28 -12.88 -10.98 -0.65
N VAL A 29 -13.89 -11.67 -1.16
CA VAL A 29 -15.30 -11.61 -0.69
C VAL A 29 -15.46 -11.95 0.79
N ASN A 30 -14.54 -12.73 1.37
CA ASN A 30 -14.58 -13.08 2.80
C ASN A 30 -14.35 -11.86 3.70
N PHE A 31 -13.43 -10.95 3.35
CA PHE A 31 -13.23 -9.69 4.07
C PHE A 31 -14.51 -8.84 4.08
N ILE A 32 -15.19 -8.75 2.94
CA ILE A 32 -16.45 -8.00 2.83
C ILE A 32 -17.52 -8.60 3.75
N LYS A 33 -17.64 -9.94 3.78
CA LYS A 33 -18.59 -10.62 4.66
C LYS A 33 -18.30 -10.37 6.15
N ASP A 34 -17.04 -10.54 6.55
CA ASP A 34 -16.61 -10.37 7.94
C ASP A 34 -16.80 -8.91 8.39
N PHE A 35 -16.49 -7.95 7.53
CA PHE A 35 -16.74 -6.53 7.78
C PHE A 35 -18.23 -6.19 7.91
N THR A 36 -19.08 -6.68 6.99
CA THR A 36 -20.53 -6.41 7.05
C THR A 36 -21.21 -7.03 8.25
N ALA A 37 -20.66 -8.12 8.80
CA ALA A 37 -21.16 -8.74 10.03
C ALA A 37 -20.81 -7.91 11.29
N GLY A 38 -19.69 -7.17 11.29
CA GLY A 38 -19.23 -6.34 12.42
C GLY A 38 -19.76 -4.89 12.45
N ILE A 39 -20.25 -4.36 11.33
CA ILE A 39 -20.56 -2.93 11.17
C ILE A 39 -21.90 -2.46 11.75
N THR A 40 -22.79 -3.38 12.13
CA THR A 40 -24.16 -3.05 12.57
C THR A 40 -24.23 -2.11 13.78
N ASN A 41 -23.12 -1.82 14.48
CA ASN A 41 -23.06 -0.93 15.63
C ASN A 41 -22.25 0.38 15.45
N ILE A 42 -21.72 0.71 14.26
CA ILE A 42 -20.80 1.86 14.11
C ILE A 42 -21.55 3.11 13.64
N LEU A 43 -22.30 3.73 14.55
CA LEU A 43 -22.79 5.10 14.41
C LEU A 43 -21.76 6.07 15.02
N GLY A 44 -20.84 6.58 14.19
CA GLY A 44 -20.03 7.77 14.51
C GLY A 44 -18.59 7.57 15.02
N GLY A 45 -18.04 6.34 15.03
CA GLY A 45 -16.66 6.04 15.39
C GLY A 45 -15.87 5.38 14.23
N ARG A 46 -14.53 5.39 14.29
CA ARG A 46 -13.66 4.70 13.33
C ARG A 46 -13.99 3.21 13.28
N ALA A 47 -14.04 2.62 12.08
CA ALA A 47 -14.26 1.18 11.91
C ALA A 47 -12.92 0.45 12.04
N GLU A 48 -12.50 0.18 13.27
CA GLU A 48 -11.15 -0.31 13.61
C GLU A 48 -10.70 -1.52 12.76
N GLU A 49 -11.57 -2.51 12.58
CA GLU A 49 -11.24 -3.73 11.83
C GLU A 49 -11.06 -3.48 10.33
N TYR A 50 -11.90 -2.62 9.73
CA TYR A 50 -11.78 -2.25 8.32
C TYR A 50 -10.57 -1.37 8.05
N GLU A 51 -10.30 -0.44 8.96
CA GLU A 51 -9.11 0.39 8.86
C GLU A 51 -7.84 -0.44 9.02
N HIS A 52 -7.84 -1.42 9.93
CA HIS A 52 -6.72 -2.36 10.10
C HIS A 52 -6.46 -3.14 8.80
N GLU A 53 -7.51 -3.71 8.19
CA GLU A 53 -7.34 -4.43 6.93
C GLU A 53 -6.87 -3.52 5.79
N LEU A 54 -7.43 -2.31 5.66
CA LEU A 54 -6.98 -1.35 4.65
C LEU A 54 -5.51 -0.97 4.83
N ILE A 55 -5.04 -0.84 6.07
CA ILE A 55 -3.63 -0.57 6.38
C ILE A 55 -2.76 -1.75 5.94
N ASN A 56 -3.16 -2.98 6.25
CA ASN A 56 -2.43 -4.19 5.86
C ASN A 56 -2.36 -4.33 4.34
N THR A 57 -3.49 -4.20 3.68
CA THR A 57 -3.60 -4.27 2.21
C THR A 57 -2.71 -3.25 1.52
N ARG A 58 -2.65 -2.03 2.07
CA ARG A 58 -1.75 -0.98 1.56
C ARG A 58 -0.29 -1.35 1.78
N ALA A 59 0.05 -1.88 2.95
CA ALA A 59 1.42 -2.30 3.24
C ALA A 59 1.86 -3.41 2.26
N ASP A 60 1.00 -4.38 1.99
CA ASP A 60 1.26 -5.46 1.04
C ASP A 60 1.45 -4.94 -0.39
N ALA A 61 0.59 -4.02 -0.84
CA ALA A 61 0.73 -3.39 -2.15
C ALA A 61 2.03 -2.57 -2.28
N ILE A 62 2.43 -1.86 -1.22
CA ILE A 62 3.70 -1.14 -1.17
C ILE A 62 4.88 -2.13 -1.23
N ASN A 63 4.81 -3.24 -0.50
CA ASN A 63 5.87 -4.26 -0.51
C ASN A 63 6.03 -4.88 -1.91
N GLU A 64 4.94 -5.22 -2.58
CA GLU A 64 4.99 -5.73 -3.96
C GLU A 64 5.60 -4.71 -4.92
N MET A 65 5.23 -3.43 -4.79
CA MET A 65 5.81 -2.34 -5.58
C MET A 65 7.33 -2.25 -5.35
N ILE A 66 7.80 -2.37 -4.10
CA ILE A 66 9.24 -2.38 -3.76
C ILE A 66 9.93 -3.56 -4.42
N GLU A 67 9.41 -4.78 -4.29
CA GLU A 67 10.02 -5.98 -4.88
C GLU A 67 10.15 -5.87 -6.41
N ARG A 68 9.12 -5.33 -7.07
CA ARG A 68 9.15 -5.08 -8.52
C ARG A 68 10.18 -4.01 -8.89
N ALA A 69 10.34 -2.97 -8.07
CA ALA A 69 11.37 -1.95 -8.25
C ALA A 69 12.80 -2.50 -8.05
N GLU A 70 13.00 -3.39 -7.08
CA GLU A 70 14.30 -4.05 -6.85
C GLU A 70 14.67 -4.98 -8.01
N LYS A 71 13.69 -5.69 -8.62
CA LYS A 71 13.91 -6.55 -9.80
C LYS A 71 14.45 -5.80 -11.01
N ILE A 72 14.12 -4.51 -11.15
CA ILE A 72 14.65 -3.65 -12.21
C ILE A 72 15.91 -2.88 -11.78
N GLY A 73 16.42 -3.13 -10.57
CA GLY A 73 17.64 -2.51 -10.03
C GLY A 73 17.44 -1.10 -9.47
N ALA A 74 16.21 -0.71 -9.14
CA ALA A 74 15.98 0.54 -8.41
C ALA A 74 16.40 0.40 -6.93
N ASN A 75 16.75 1.53 -6.30
CA ASN A 75 17.19 1.57 -4.91
C ASN A 75 16.50 2.67 -4.08
N ALA A 76 15.59 3.41 -4.71
CA ALA A 76 14.78 4.49 -4.16
C ALA A 76 13.57 4.71 -5.07
#